data_AF-A0A2M7ZG69-F1
#
_entry.id   AF-A0A2M7ZG69-F1
#
_cell.length_a   1.000
_cell.length_b   1.000
_cell.length_c   1.000
_cell.angle_alpha   90.00
_cell.angle_beta   90.00
_cell.angle_gamma   90.00
#
_symmetry.space_group_name_H-M   'P 1'
#
loop_
_entity.id
_entity.type
_entity.pdbx_description
1 polymer ?
#
loop_
_entity_poly.entity_id
_entity_poly.type
_entity_poly.pdbx_seq_one_letter_code
_entity_poly.pdbx_strand_id
1 'polypeptide(L)'
;MAIFGAKTRSDIDRLIEENDELKNSLQKALKAHQSLEELNIKLIAARKSLSDLSKEEEELQDFIKKANEDKINKAAFIAELDKKISQLEDVKEAIEKTINKHNLDIEELDEIKLRHKEAIETHSDQLNQKQQELSDYESNIEQKKAELENISNQIIELRSESEKIKNENLSLQNSTEEFFQKKNELESHISNIESTLSEKLLQIETAKNQIERLSTEKEEVKKQLEDLAEIEKEKRLSIKNLDENISVTQEVKSNLDATLQAIVKQLGEQDILFNEHLTKRDEINNTITQLKMDLDRASAELEQRNSMLNDSKMELELIEEKKKNLKFDNEKMEQLKTELSEKLLKIRDEETSVSNQLNVLRSKVSALEDKKFEIEETNLSMEKGFLETFEKFAEDIKDNKNQLGSIKQMILNKNKELKEKDDLVLEKSTQISEYSGIVKVLKKEKENLEQQIDSLNERKEQLSNSLLLIKENFGSLKIQNVELRSQNEILQIKKNSIEKELTELISKTSIDLEESQKRSDGLTSELLEKEKILSELNHQIEEKRDELTLFQDDMHKAELQREEYSTKISQLIAIEKGFQEKIENYKAKIEEFENKIVQENINKEESQSDGHAE
;
A
#
# COMPACT_ATOMS: atom_id res chain seq x y z
N MET A 1 76.01 -104.69 143.71
CA MET A 1 75.51 -105.47 142.56
C MET A 1 75.26 -104.43 141.46
N ALA A 2 76.16 -104.08 140.52
CA ALA A 2 76.99 -104.85 139.57
C ALA A 2 76.17 -105.38 138.35
N ILE A 3 76.53 -105.26 137.05
CA ILE A 3 77.53 -104.49 136.23
C ILE A 3 77.28 -104.88 134.72
N PHE A 4 77.61 -104.25 133.57
CA PHE A 4 78.04 -102.94 133.00
C PHE A 4 77.83 -103.03 131.44
N GLY A 5 78.07 -102.09 130.51
CA GLY A 5 78.46 -100.66 130.50
C GLY A 5 79.19 -100.23 129.18
N ALA A 6 78.90 -99.01 128.64
CA ALA A 6 79.56 -98.30 127.49
C ALA A 6 79.39 -98.83 126.03
N LYS A 7 79.44 -98.03 124.94
CA LYS A 7 78.94 -96.63 124.66
C LYS A 7 78.96 -96.29 123.13
N THR A 8 77.99 -95.47 122.66
CA THR A 8 78.00 -94.56 121.47
C THR A 8 78.47 -95.04 120.08
N ARG A 9 77.53 -95.13 119.09
CA ARG A 9 77.81 -94.70 117.69
C ARG A 9 76.59 -94.40 116.76
N SER A 10 75.36 -94.79 117.08
CA SER A 10 74.20 -94.72 116.15
C SER A 10 73.56 -93.35 115.95
N ASP A 11 73.71 -92.42 116.91
CA ASP A 11 72.81 -91.27 117.02
C ASP A 11 73.33 -90.01 116.31
N ILE A 12 74.56 -90.07 115.78
CA ILE A 12 75.20 -88.96 115.06
C ILE A 12 74.78 -88.95 113.59
N ASP A 13 74.78 -90.12 112.92
CA ASP A 13 74.48 -90.22 111.49
C ASP A 13 73.05 -89.73 111.17
N ARG A 14 72.10 -89.99 112.10
CA ARG A 14 70.69 -89.58 111.98
C ARG A 14 70.48 -88.06 112.06
N LEU A 15 71.31 -87.35 112.82
CA LEU A 15 71.30 -85.89 112.92
C LEU A 15 71.99 -85.20 111.73
N ILE A 16 72.73 -85.95 110.91
CA ILE A 16 73.30 -85.45 109.65
C ILE A 16 72.23 -85.48 108.55
N GLU A 17 71.45 -86.57 108.45
CA GLU A 17 70.32 -86.67 107.52
C GLU A 17 69.29 -85.54 107.75
N GLU A 18 68.82 -85.33 108.99
CA GLU A 18 67.87 -84.25 109.29
C GLU A 18 68.41 -82.84 108.94
N ASN A 19 69.72 -82.63 109.01
CA ASN A 19 70.34 -81.33 108.71
C ASN A 19 70.37 -81.06 107.19
N ASP A 20 70.80 -82.04 106.39
CA ASP A 20 70.81 -81.88 104.93
C ASP A 20 69.39 -81.92 104.33
N GLU A 21 68.41 -82.58 104.96
CA GLU A 21 66.98 -82.42 104.61
C GLU A 21 66.48 -80.99 104.88
N LEU A 22 66.71 -80.45 106.09
CA LEU A 22 66.32 -79.07 106.43
C LEU A 22 66.98 -78.03 105.51
N LYS A 23 68.25 -78.24 105.16
CA LYS A 23 69.01 -77.37 104.26
C LYS A 23 68.48 -77.42 102.82
N ASN A 24 68.14 -78.61 102.31
CA ASN A 24 67.42 -78.76 101.04
C ASN A 24 66.03 -78.10 101.07
N SER A 25 65.32 -78.21 102.19
CA SER A 25 63.99 -77.61 102.38
C SER A 25 64.07 -76.07 102.36
N LEU A 26 65.03 -75.48 103.08
CA LEU A 26 65.29 -74.04 103.08
C LEU A 26 65.69 -73.54 101.68
N GLN A 27 66.53 -74.29 100.96
CA GLN A 27 66.97 -73.91 99.61
C GLN A 27 65.86 -74.08 98.55
N LYS A 28 64.90 -74.99 98.76
CA LYS A 28 63.63 -75.02 98.01
C LYS A 28 62.76 -73.81 98.32
N ALA A 29 62.60 -73.44 99.60
CA ALA A 29 61.79 -72.29 100.01
C ALA A 29 62.32 -70.95 99.44
N LEU A 30 63.65 -70.75 99.46
CA LEU A 30 64.29 -69.56 98.87
C LEU A 30 64.09 -69.47 97.35
N LYS A 31 64.24 -70.59 96.62
CA LYS A 31 63.95 -70.64 95.18
C LYS A 31 62.47 -70.40 94.88
N ALA A 32 61.57 -70.92 95.73
CA ALA A 32 60.14 -70.67 95.60
C ALA A 32 59.83 -69.17 95.77
N HIS A 33 60.36 -68.51 96.81
CA HIS A 33 60.14 -67.07 97.04
C HIS A 33 60.67 -66.21 95.89
N GLN A 34 61.89 -66.48 95.40
CA GLN A 34 62.45 -65.78 94.24
C GLN A 34 61.59 -65.98 92.97
N SER A 35 61.08 -67.19 92.73
CA SER A 35 60.18 -67.44 91.60
C SER A 35 58.82 -66.73 91.73
N LEU A 36 58.32 -66.55 92.97
CA LEU A 36 57.07 -65.87 93.28
C LEU A 36 57.21 -64.35 93.10
N GLU A 37 58.36 -63.80 93.47
CA GLU A 37 58.70 -62.39 93.33
C GLU A 37 58.95 -62.00 91.87
N GLU A 38 59.65 -62.84 91.10
CA GLU A 38 59.67 -62.74 89.63
C GLU A 38 58.26 -62.82 89.02
N LEU A 39 57.41 -63.74 89.49
CA LEU A 39 56.02 -63.86 89.03
C LEU A 39 55.23 -62.59 89.31
N ASN A 40 55.41 -61.96 90.47
CA ASN A 40 54.71 -60.74 90.85
C ASN A 40 55.19 -59.54 90.01
N ILE A 41 56.49 -59.42 89.73
CA ILE A 41 57.04 -58.42 88.80
C ILE A 41 56.47 -58.64 87.38
N LYS A 42 56.46 -59.89 86.89
CA LYS A 42 55.87 -60.26 85.60
C LYS A 42 54.36 -59.98 85.54
N LEU A 43 53.64 -60.17 86.65
CA LEU A 43 52.19 -59.91 86.77
C LEU A 43 51.87 -58.41 86.84
N ILE A 44 52.71 -57.60 87.49
CA ILE A 44 52.62 -56.13 87.47
C ILE A 44 52.92 -55.61 86.06
N ALA A 45 53.97 -56.11 85.41
CA ALA A 45 54.30 -55.76 84.02
C ALA A 45 53.17 -56.16 83.04
N ALA A 46 52.61 -57.36 83.18
CA ALA A 46 51.47 -57.82 82.40
C ALA A 46 50.22 -56.98 82.64
N ARG A 47 49.90 -56.62 83.89
CA ARG A 47 48.78 -55.70 84.20
C ARG A 47 48.98 -54.32 83.61
N LYS A 48 50.19 -53.78 83.63
CA LYS A 48 50.49 -52.51 82.98
C LYS A 48 50.34 -52.61 81.47
N SER A 49 50.94 -53.63 80.85
CA SER A 49 50.76 -53.91 79.41
C SER A 49 49.30 -54.10 79.02
N LEU A 50 48.47 -54.74 79.85
CA LEU A 50 47.03 -54.89 79.61
C LEU A 50 46.27 -53.56 79.73
N SER A 51 46.68 -52.70 80.67
CA SER A 51 46.13 -51.35 80.83
C SER A 51 46.53 -50.40 79.69
N ASP A 52 47.74 -50.56 79.15
CA ASP A 52 48.23 -49.79 78.01
C ASP A 52 47.56 -50.30 76.71
N LEU A 53 47.46 -51.62 76.51
CA LEU A 53 46.69 -52.24 75.41
C LEU A 53 45.21 -51.89 75.45
N SER A 54 44.58 -51.82 76.63
CA SER A 54 43.17 -51.46 76.76
C SER A 54 42.89 -50.01 76.34
N LYS A 55 43.87 -49.11 76.47
CA LYS A 55 43.78 -47.74 75.94
C LYS A 55 44.02 -47.70 74.44
N GLU A 56 45.00 -48.47 73.96
CA GLU A 56 45.28 -48.59 72.53
C GLU A 56 44.06 -49.19 71.79
N GLU A 57 43.33 -50.12 72.41
CA GLU A 57 42.04 -50.63 71.92
C GLU A 57 40.94 -49.54 71.93
N GLU A 58 40.83 -48.75 73.00
CA GLU A 58 39.83 -47.67 73.10
C GLU A 58 40.09 -46.54 72.07
N GLU A 59 41.35 -46.13 71.89
CA GLU A 59 41.80 -45.19 70.86
C GLU A 59 41.55 -45.74 69.44
N LEU A 60 41.81 -47.04 69.20
CA LEU A 60 41.48 -47.70 67.93
C LEU A 60 39.97 -47.77 67.69
N GLN A 61 39.14 -48.05 68.70
CA GLN A 61 37.69 -48.05 68.56
C GLN A 61 37.14 -46.67 68.19
N ASP A 62 37.63 -45.59 68.82
CA ASP A 62 37.23 -44.23 68.47
C ASP A 62 37.78 -43.76 67.11
N PHE A 63 38.97 -44.23 66.71
CA PHE A 63 39.45 -44.03 65.33
C PHE A 63 38.57 -44.77 64.32
N ILE A 64 38.12 -45.99 64.62
CA ILE A 64 37.19 -46.77 63.80
C ILE A 64 35.81 -46.11 63.73
N LYS A 65 35.29 -45.50 64.82
CA LYS A 65 34.06 -44.70 64.76
C LYS A 65 34.23 -43.53 63.81
N LYS A 66 35.24 -42.68 64.00
CA LYS A 66 35.50 -41.51 63.14
C LYS A 66 35.68 -41.91 61.67
N ALA A 67 36.44 -42.98 61.39
CA ALA A 67 36.61 -43.48 60.03
C ALA A 67 35.30 -43.97 59.39
N ASN A 68 34.36 -44.52 60.18
CA ASN A 68 33.03 -44.90 59.68
C ASN A 68 32.10 -43.70 59.50
N GLU A 69 32.10 -42.72 60.41
CA GLU A 69 31.35 -41.46 60.27
C GLU A 69 31.81 -40.70 59.03
N ASP A 70 33.12 -40.57 58.84
CA ASP A 70 33.73 -39.89 57.69
C ASP A 70 33.45 -40.64 56.37
N LYS A 71 33.39 -41.98 56.41
CA LYS A 71 32.93 -42.83 55.30
C LYS A 71 31.44 -42.64 54.98
N ILE A 72 30.58 -42.54 55.99
CA ILE A 72 29.13 -42.29 55.82
C ILE A 72 28.91 -40.90 55.21
N ASN A 73 29.59 -39.88 55.71
CA ASN A 73 29.53 -38.52 55.18
C ASN A 73 30.00 -38.45 53.71
N LYS A 74 31.09 -39.14 53.37
CA LYS A 74 31.58 -39.25 51.99
C LYS A 74 30.62 -40.03 51.09
N ALA A 75 29.99 -41.10 51.58
CA ALA A 75 28.98 -41.84 50.81
C ALA A 75 27.72 -41.00 50.55
N ALA A 76 27.26 -40.21 51.53
CA ALA A 76 26.14 -39.28 51.35
C ALA A 76 26.47 -38.18 50.33
N PHE A 77 27.68 -37.60 50.39
CA PHE A 77 28.14 -36.60 49.44
C PHE A 77 28.30 -37.16 48.01
N ILE A 78 28.76 -38.40 47.86
CA ILE A 78 28.79 -39.09 46.55
C ILE A 78 27.37 -39.26 46.00
N ALA A 79 26.42 -39.73 46.81
CA ALA A 79 25.02 -39.88 46.37
C ALA A 79 24.35 -38.53 45.99
N GLU A 80 24.75 -37.42 46.62
CA GLU A 80 24.32 -36.07 46.25
C GLU A 80 24.97 -35.61 44.92
N LEU A 81 26.24 -35.93 44.69
CA LEU A 81 26.92 -35.68 43.42
C LEU A 81 26.32 -36.51 42.28
N ASP A 82 26.08 -37.82 42.48
CA ASP A 82 25.48 -38.71 41.48
C ASP A 82 24.08 -38.21 41.06
N LYS A 83 23.27 -37.79 42.04
CA LYS A 83 21.96 -37.15 41.79
C LYS A 83 22.10 -35.86 40.97
N LYS A 84 23.16 -35.09 41.20
CA LYS A 84 23.42 -33.83 40.48
C LYS A 84 24.00 -34.07 39.07
N ILE A 85 24.75 -35.16 38.87
CA ILE A 85 25.20 -35.63 37.55
C ILE A 85 23.97 -36.02 36.72
N SER A 86 23.08 -36.86 37.26
CA SER A 86 21.83 -37.26 36.59
C SER A 86 20.97 -36.04 36.19
N GLN A 87 20.83 -35.04 37.07
CA GLN A 87 20.14 -33.78 36.73
C GLN A 87 20.80 -32.98 35.61
N LEU A 88 22.14 -33.02 35.51
CA LEU A 88 22.88 -32.37 34.42
C LEU A 88 22.81 -33.17 33.12
N GLU A 89 22.66 -34.50 33.19
CA GLU A 89 22.44 -35.37 32.04
C GLU A 89 21.02 -35.17 31.45
N ASP A 90 19.99 -35.08 32.30
CA ASP A 90 18.62 -34.71 31.89
C ASP A 90 18.60 -33.35 31.16
N VAL A 91 19.29 -32.35 31.73
CA VAL A 91 19.41 -31.00 31.14
C VAL A 91 20.20 -31.03 29.83
N LYS A 92 21.27 -31.82 29.75
CA LYS A 92 22.05 -32.02 28.52
C LYS A 92 21.18 -32.62 27.42
N GLU A 93 20.42 -33.68 27.71
CA GLU A 93 19.58 -34.34 26.71
C GLU A 93 18.44 -33.42 26.24
N ALA A 94 17.88 -32.60 27.13
CA ALA A 94 16.90 -31.57 26.76
C ALA A 94 17.50 -30.47 25.86
N ILE A 95 18.75 -30.05 26.11
CA ILE A 95 19.49 -29.10 25.28
C ILE A 95 19.81 -29.73 23.90
N GLU A 96 20.28 -30.97 23.85
CA GLU A 96 20.56 -31.69 22.59
C GLU A 96 19.30 -31.85 21.73
N LYS A 97 18.16 -32.19 22.35
CA LYS A 97 16.84 -32.21 21.66
C LYS A 97 16.45 -30.82 21.11
N THR A 98 16.74 -29.76 21.84
CA THR A 98 16.44 -28.37 21.42
C THR A 98 17.36 -27.92 20.27
N ILE A 99 18.66 -28.23 20.34
CA ILE A 99 19.64 -27.96 19.28
C ILE A 99 19.26 -28.71 17.99
N ASN A 100 18.93 -30.00 18.09
CA ASN A 100 18.51 -30.79 16.93
C ASN A 100 17.23 -30.24 16.28
N LYS A 101 16.28 -29.73 17.07
CA LYS A 101 15.11 -29.02 16.53
C LYS A 101 15.54 -27.75 15.78
N HIS A 102 16.39 -26.91 16.37
CA HIS A 102 16.81 -25.67 15.72
C HIS A 102 17.67 -25.89 14.48
N ASN A 103 18.42 -26.99 14.38
CA ASN A 103 19.10 -27.36 13.15
C ASN A 103 18.10 -27.67 12.03
N LEU A 104 17.03 -28.42 12.31
CA LEU A 104 15.93 -28.66 11.36
C LEU A 104 15.18 -27.35 11.01
N ASP A 105 14.89 -26.51 12.01
CA ASP A 105 14.28 -25.18 11.81
C ASP A 105 15.15 -24.30 10.85
N ILE A 106 16.48 -24.47 10.88
CA ILE A 106 17.44 -23.77 9.99
C ILE A 106 17.47 -24.39 8.59
N GLU A 107 17.49 -25.71 8.45
CA GLU A 107 17.46 -26.40 7.15
C GLU A 107 16.18 -26.06 6.36
N GLU A 108 15.01 -26.02 7.01
CA GLU A 108 13.75 -25.58 6.40
C GLU A 108 13.82 -24.11 5.94
N LEU A 109 14.44 -23.22 6.74
CA LEU A 109 14.59 -21.80 6.40
C LEU A 109 15.52 -21.57 5.20
N ASP A 110 16.62 -22.31 5.08
CA ASP A 110 17.51 -22.19 3.92
C ASP A 110 16.89 -22.81 2.64
N GLU A 111 16.07 -23.85 2.75
CA GLU A 111 15.23 -24.33 1.63
C GLU A 111 14.23 -23.27 1.15
N ILE A 112 13.49 -22.65 2.08
CA ILE A 112 12.51 -21.58 1.76
C ILE A 112 13.21 -20.40 1.07
N LYS A 113 14.38 -20.01 1.58
CA LYS A 113 15.22 -18.93 1.08
C LYS A 113 15.80 -19.24 -0.31
N LEU A 114 16.16 -20.49 -0.60
CA LEU A 114 16.56 -20.93 -1.94
C LEU A 114 15.40 -20.81 -2.94
N ARG A 115 14.22 -21.37 -2.60
CA ARG A 115 13.02 -21.28 -3.45
C ARG A 115 12.58 -19.84 -3.71
N HIS A 116 12.71 -18.96 -2.71
CA HIS A 116 12.45 -17.52 -2.90
C HIS A 116 13.48 -16.84 -3.82
N LYS A 117 14.76 -17.22 -3.76
CA LYS A 117 15.78 -16.71 -4.70
C LYS A 117 15.43 -17.13 -6.14
N GLU A 118 15.11 -18.39 -6.36
CA GLU A 118 14.72 -18.93 -7.68
C GLU A 118 13.47 -18.24 -8.23
N ALA A 119 12.46 -17.98 -7.38
CA ALA A 119 11.26 -17.25 -7.76
C ALA A 119 11.54 -15.77 -8.12
N ILE A 120 12.44 -15.10 -7.40
CA ILE A 120 12.88 -13.73 -7.71
C ILE A 120 13.61 -13.69 -9.06
N GLU A 121 14.50 -14.65 -9.31
CA GLU A 121 15.26 -14.79 -10.55
C GLU A 121 14.29 -15.01 -11.74
N THR A 122 13.33 -15.93 -11.60
CA THR A 122 12.28 -16.21 -12.60
C THR A 122 11.39 -14.99 -12.88
N HIS A 123 11.01 -14.23 -11.84
CA HIS A 123 10.20 -13.01 -12.02
C HIS A 123 11.02 -11.85 -12.61
N SER A 124 12.32 -11.77 -12.36
CA SER A 124 13.21 -10.80 -12.99
C SER A 124 13.29 -11.03 -14.50
N ASP A 125 13.41 -12.28 -14.95
CA ASP A 125 13.44 -12.62 -16.37
C ASP A 125 12.09 -12.32 -17.06
N GLN A 126 10.97 -12.62 -16.39
CA GLN A 126 9.63 -12.26 -16.87
C GLN A 126 9.44 -10.73 -16.98
N LEU A 127 9.97 -9.96 -16.03
CA LEU A 127 9.94 -8.50 -16.07
C LEU A 127 10.76 -7.95 -17.24
N ASN A 128 12.00 -8.44 -17.40
CA ASN A 128 12.89 -8.07 -18.51
C ASN A 128 12.23 -8.36 -19.87
N GLN A 129 11.65 -9.56 -20.04
CA GLN A 129 10.93 -9.93 -21.26
C GLN A 129 9.75 -8.99 -21.54
N LYS A 130 8.97 -8.62 -20.52
CA LYS A 130 7.82 -7.70 -20.67
C LYS A 130 8.25 -6.26 -20.94
N GLN A 131 9.38 -5.80 -20.42
CA GLN A 131 9.94 -4.49 -20.78
C GLN A 131 10.41 -4.48 -22.25
N GLN A 132 10.99 -5.57 -22.75
CA GLN A 132 11.41 -5.65 -24.14
C GLN A 132 10.20 -5.71 -25.10
N GLU A 133 9.19 -6.53 -24.82
CA GLU A 133 7.92 -6.52 -25.56
C GLU A 133 7.30 -5.11 -25.62
N LEU A 134 7.30 -4.39 -24.50
CA LEU A 134 6.73 -3.04 -24.43
C LEU A 134 7.52 -2.03 -25.28
N SER A 135 8.85 -2.12 -25.32
CA SER A 135 9.69 -1.29 -26.18
C SER A 135 9.48 -1.60 -27.68
N ASP A 136 9.30 -2.87 -28.03
CA ASP A 136 8.94 -3.28 -29.40
C ASP A 136 7.56 -2.73 -29.81
N TYR A 137 6.57 -2.74 -28.91
CA TYR A 137 5.27 -2.12 -29.16
C TYR A 137 5.36 -0.59 -29.32
N GLU A 138 6.13 0.11 -28.48
CA GLU A 138 6.37 1.55 -28.62
C GLU A 138 7.01 1.90 -29.97
N SER A 139 8.01 1.13 -30.41
CA SER A 139 8.65 1.30 -31.72
C SER A 139 7.67 1.12 -32.89
N ASN A 140 6.83 0.08 -32.82
CA ASN A 140 5.77 -0.16 -33.83
C ASN A 140 4.72 0.97 -33.85
N ILE A 141 4.33 1.51 -32.69
CA ILE A 141 3.40 2.64 -32.60
C ILE A 141 3.99 3.88 -33.28
N GLU A 142 5.28 4.19 -33.05
CA GLU A 142 5.90 5.37 -33.66
C GLU A 142 6.05 5.25 -35.18
N GLN A 143 6.39 4.06 -35.68
CA GLN A 143 6.37 3.77 -37.12
C GLN A 143 4.97 3.97 -37.72
N LYS A 144 3.91 3.50 -37.05
CA LYS A 144 2.52 3.67 -37.53
C LYS A 144 2.01 5.10 -37.47
N LYS A 145 2.49 5.94 -36.54
CA LYS A 145 2.25 7.40 -36.59
C LYS A 145 2.88 8.03 -37.84
N ALA A 146 4.14 7.70 -38.15
CA ALA A 146 4.84 8.25 -39.31
C ALA A 146 4.20 7.81 -40.64
N GLU A 147 3.72 6.57 -40.74
CA GLU A 147 2.90 6.10 -41.87
C GLU A 147 1.60 6.90 -42.02
N LEU A 148 0.87 7.12 -40.92
CA LEU A 148 -0.39 7.89 -40.92
C LEU A 148 -0.17 9.37 -41.29
N GLU A 149 0.91 10.00 -40.82
CA GLU A 149 1.25 11.38 -41.18
C GLU A 149 1.57 11.52 -42.67
N ASN A 150 2.35 10.58 -43.23
CA ASN A 150 2.64 10.53 -44.66
C ASN A 150 1.36 10.36 -45.51
N ILE A 151 0.48 9.42 -45.13
CA ILE A 151 -0.82 9.21 -45.79
C ILE A 151 -1.72 10.45 -45.69
N SER A 152 -1.74 11.12 -44.52
CA SER A 152 -2.47 12.37 -44.33
C SER A 152 -1.99 13.48 -45.28
N ASN A 153 -0.68 13.62 -45.46
CA ASN A 153 -0.10 14.60 -46.38
C ASN A 153 -0.45 14.28 -47.85
N GLN A 154 -0.37 13.01 -48.26
CA GLN A 154 -0.81 12.57 -49.60
C GLN A 154 -2.30 12.86 -49.85
N ILE A 155 -3.16 12.68 -48.84
CA ILE A 155 -4.60 13.02 -48.94
C ILE A 155 -4.81 14.54 -49.11
N ILE A 156 -3.98 15.38 -48.48
CA ILE A 156 -4.03 16.84 -48.65
C ILE A 156 -3.59 17.24 -50.07
N GLU A 157 -2.50 16.67 -50.57
CA GLU A 157 -1.99 16.91 -51.92
C GLU A 157 -3.02 16.52 -52.99
N LEU A 158 -3.55 15.29 -52.93
CA LEU A 158 -4.57 14.78 -53.86
C LEU A 158 -5.89 15.59 -53.82
N ARG A 159 -6.28 16.12 -52.64
CA ARG A 159 -7.42 17.06 -52.55
C ARG A 159 -7.13 18.37 -53.28
N SER A 160 -5.93 18.93 -53.13
CA SER A 160 -5.54 20.16 -53.83
C SER A 160 -5.47 19.98 -55.34
N GLU A 161 -5.11 18.79 -55.82
CA GLU A 161 -5.09 18.45 -57.25
C GLU A 161 -6.50 18.23 -57.79
N SER A 162 -7.35 17.50 -57.06
CA SER A 162 -8.77 17.33 -57.38
C SER A 162 -9.51 18.66 -57.49
N GLU A 163 -9.19 19.63 -56.62
CA GLU A 163 -9.79 20.97 -56.66
C GLU A 163 -9.32 21.80 -57.87
N LYS A 164 -8.04 21.70 -58.26
CA LYS A 164 -7.55 22.30 -59.53
C LYS A 164 -8.28 21.72 -60.74
N ILE A 165 -8.31 20.39 -60.86
CA ILE A 165 -8.98 19.67 -61.96
C ILE A 165 -10.48 20.01 -62.02
N LYS A 166 -11.14 20.18 -60.86
CA LYS A 166 -12.55 20.63 -60.80
C LYS A 166 -12.71 22.04 -61.36
N ASN A 167 -11.83 22.97 -61.03
CA ASN A 167 -11.88 24.35 -61.52
C ASN A 167 -11.55 24.44 -63.02
N GLU A 168 -10.60 23.65 -63.51
CA GLU A 168 -10.28 23.52 -64.93
C GLU A 168 -11.45 22.96 -65.73
N ASN A 169 -12.11 21.89 -65.25
CA ASN A 169 -13.34 21.36 -65.87
C ASN A 169 -14.47 22.39 -65.90
N LEU A 170 -14.65 23.19 -64.84
CA LEU A 170 -15.66 24.26 -64.82
C LEU A 170 -15.35 25.34 -65.88
N SER A 171 -14.08 25.68 -66.06
CA SER A 171 -13.64 26.61 -67.12
C SER A 171 -13.90 26.04 -68.52
N LEU A 172 -13.55 24.77 -68.76
CA LEU A 172 -13.78 24.09 -70.03
C LEU A 172 -15.28 23.94 -70.33
N GLN A 173 -16.11 23.69 -69.33
CA GLN A 173 -17.58 23.65 -69.47
C GLN A 173 -18.11 25.02 -69.92
N ASN A 174 -17.68 26.11 -69.30
CA ASN A 174 -18.09 27.46 -69.69
C ASN A 174 -17.68 27.79 -71.13
N SER A 175 -16.43 27.51 -71.54
CA SER A 175 -16.02 27.70 -72.93
C SER A 175 -16.75 26.79 -73.92
N THR A 176 -17.16 25.59 -73.51
CA THR A 176 -17.99 24.70 -74.35
C THR A 176 -19.39 25.27 -74.56
N GLU A 177 -19.98 25.86 -73.53
CA GLU A 177 -21.26 26.57 -73.60
C GLU A 177 -21.18 27.80 -74.51
N GLU A 178 -20.11 28.61 -74.41
CA GLU A 178 -19.83 29.73 -75.32
C GLU A 178 -19.69 29.28 -76.78
N PHE A 179 -18.97 28.18 -77.05
CA PHE A 179 -18.87 27.61 -78.40
C PHE A 179 -20.21 27.07 -78.91
N PHE A 180 -21.05 26.49 -78.04
CA PHE A 180 -22.38 26.01 -78.41
C PHE A 180 -23.33 27.15 -78.76
N GLN A 181 -23.35 28.22 -77.97
CA GLN A 181 -24.09 29.45 -78.28
C GLN A 181 -23.64 30.03 -79.63
N LYS A 182 -22.34 30.16 -79.84
CA LYS A 182 -21.77 30.70 -81.08
C LYS A 182 -22.02 29.82 -82.31
N LYS A 183 -22.10 28.49 -82.13
CA LYS A 183 -22.56 27.56 -83.18
C LYS A 183 -24.01 27.85 -83.56
N ASN A 184 -24.90 27.98 -82.58
CA ASN A 184 -26.33 28.24 -82.82
C ASN A 184 -26.56 29.61 -83.48
N GLU A 185 -25.77 30.63 -83.11
CA GLU A 185 -25.73 31.93 -83.81
C GLU A 185 -25.35 31.77 -85.29
N LEU A 186 -24.31 30.99 -85.59
CA LEU A 186 -23.85 30.74 -86.96
C LEU A 186 -24.86 29.93 -87.79
N GLU A 187 -25.50 28.92 -87.20
CA GLU A 187 -26.56 28.14 -87.87
C GLU A 187 -27.79 29.02 -88.20
N SER A 188 -28.15 29.95 -87.30
CA SER A 188 -29.15 30.99 -87.58
C SER A 188 -28.72 31.92 -88.73
N HIS A 189 -27.46 32.37 -88.76
CA HIS A 189 -26.96 33.19 -89.87
C HIS A 189 -26.97 32.43 -91.22
N ILE A 190 -26.59 31.15 -91.23
CA ILE A 190 -26.65 30.29 -92.42
C ILE A 190 -28.08 30.19 -92.94
N SER A 191 -29.05 29.86 -92.07
CA SER A 191 -30.47 29.76 -92.44
C SER A 191 -31.02 31.06 -93.05
N ASN A 192 -30.67 32.22 -92.47
CA ASN A 192 -31.04 33.53 -93.02
C ASN A 192 -30.40 33.80 -94.39
N ILE A 193 -29.14 33.39 -94.60
CA ILE A 193 -28.44 33.52 -95.89
C ILE A 193 -29.07 32.58 -96.94
N GLU A 194 -29.43 31.35 -96.58
CA GLU A 194 -30.09 30.38 -97.47
C GLU A 194 -31.48 30.87 -97.91
N SER A 195 -32.27 31.42 -96.99
CA SER A 195 -33.56 32.06 -97.31
C SER A 195 -33.36 33.23 -98.29
N THR A 196 -32.41 34.11 -98.00
CA THR A 196 -32.08 35.27 -98.86
C THR A 196 -31.59 34.83 -100.24
N LEU A 197 -30.80 33.76 -100.33
CA LEU A 197 -30.31 33.20 -101.58
C LEU A 197 -31.45 32.60 -102.40
N SER A 198 -32.39 31.89 -101.76
CA SER A 198 -33.59 31.34 -102.40
C SER A 198 -34.47 32.45 -103.02
N GLU A 199 -34.73 33.52 -102.27
CA GLU A 199 -35.43 34.71 -102.78
C GLU A 199 -34.71 35.34 -103.98
N LYS A 200 -33.37 35.44 -103.93
CA LYS A 200 -32.57 36.01 -105.03
C LYS A 200 -32.54 35.13 -106.27
N LEU A 201 -32.51 33.80 -106.12
CA LEU A 201 -32.64 32.87 -107.24
C LEU A 201 -34.03 32.99 -107.91
N LEU A 202 -35.11 33.13 -107.13
CA LEU A 202 -36.45 33.36 -107.67
C LEU A 202 -36.57 34.71 -108.42
N GLN A 203 -35.92 35.76 -107.91
CA GLN A 203 -35.82 37.08 -108.57
C GLN A 203 -35.01 37.02 -109.87
N ILE A 204 -33.92 36.23 -109.92
CA ILE A 204 -33.16 35.98 -111.14
C ILE A 204 -33.99 35.20 -112.16
N GLU A 205 -34.72 34.17 -111.74
CA GLU A 205 -35.48 33.32 -112.66
C GLU A 205 -36.68 34.06 -113.28
N THR A 206 -37.39 34.87 -112.48
CA THR A 206 -38.45 35.76 -113.00
C THR A 206 -37.90 36.81 -113.98
N ALA A 207 -36.71 37.37 -113.71
CA ALA A 207 -36.04 38.28 -114.64
C ALA A 207 -35.62 37.61 -115.96
N LYS A 208 -35.10 36.37 -115.93
CA LYS A 208 -34.80 35.60 -117.16
C LYS A 208 -36.05 35.40 -118.02
N ASN A 209 -37.14 34.93 -117.40
CA ASN A 209 -38.41 34.70 -118.09
C ASN A 209 -38.98 35.99 -118.72
N GLN A 210 -38.72 37.15 -118.11
CA GLN A 210 -39.08 38.44 -118.70
C GLN A 210 -38.16 38.83 -119.88
N ILE A 211 -36.85 38.60 -119.79
CA ILE A 211 -35.88 38.84 -120.87
C ILE A 211 -36.19 37.96 -122.09
N GLU A 212 -36.52 36.69 -121.88
CA GLU A 212 -36.86 35.74 -122.95
C GLU A 212 -38.11 36.20 -123.73
N ARG A 213 -39.18 36.58 -123.01
CA ARG A 213 -40.40 37.14 -123.62
C ARG A 213 -40.12 38.39 -124.46
N LEU A 214 -39.36 39.34 -123.91
CA LEU A 214 -38.97 40.56 -124.63
C LEU A 214 -38.08 40.25 -125.84
N SER A 215 -37.29 39.17 -125.80
CA SER A 215 -36.50 38.71 -126.94
C SER A 215 -37.37 38.08 -128.04
N THR A 216 -38.41 37.32 -127.68
CA THR A 216 -39.37 36.78 -128.67
C THR A 216 -40.19 37.89 -129.32
N GLU A 217 -40.69 38.84 -128.53
CA GLU A 217 -41.45 40.02 -129.01
C GLU A 217 -40.60 40.88 -129.96
N LYS A 218 -39.31 41.09 -129.63
CA LYS A 218 -38.36 41.81 -130.48
C LYS A 218 -38.16 41.16 -131.86
N GLU A 219 -38.02 39.84 -131.93
CA GLU A 219 -37.82 39.17 -133.23
C GLU A 219 -39.13 39.07 -134.03
N GLU A 220 -40.28 38.97 -133.38
CA GLU A 220 -41.59 39.08 -134.05
C GLU A 220 -41.77 40.47 -134.69
N VAL A 221 -41.51 41.55 -133.95
CA VAL A 221 -41.55 42.93 -134.46
C VAL A 221 -40.52 43.14 -135.58
N LYS A 222 -39.32 42.56 -135.47
CA LYS A 222 -38.30 42.63 -136.53
C LYS A 222 -38.77 41.92 -137.80
N LYS A 223 -39.39 40.73 -137.70
CA LYS A 223 -39.95 40.03 -138.86
C LYS A 223 -41.07 40.84 -139.52
N GLN A 224 -41.99 41.41 -138.73
CA GLN A 224 -43.05 42.28 -139.26
C GLN A 224 -42.49 43.50 -140.02
N LEU A 225 -41.35 44.07 -139.59
CA LEU A 225 -40.65 45.12 -140.32
C LEU A 225 -40.00 44.65 -141.62
N GLU A 226 -39.45 43.44 -141.65
CA GLU A 226 -38.86 42.83 -142.86
C GLU A 226 -39.94 42.49 -143.90
N ASP A 227 -41.05 41.86 -143.47
CA ASP A 227 -42.22 41.57 -144.30
C ASP A 227 -42.82 42.86 -144.92
N LEU A 228 -42.95 43.94 -144.12
CA LEU A 228 -43.45 45.25 -144.59
C LEU A 228 -42.51 45.91 -145.61
N ALA A 229 -41.19 45.77 -145.44
CA ALA A 229 -40.20 46.34 -146.36
C ALA A 229 -40.20 45.64 -147.73
N GLU A 230 -40.42 44.32 -147.76
CA GLU A 230 -40.61 43.56 -149.01
C GLU A 230 -41.89 44.01 -149.73
N ILE A 231 -43.00 44.15 -149.02
CA ILE A 231 -44.29 44.65 -149.58
C ILE A 231 -44.15 46.06 -150.15
N GLU A 232 -43.35 46.95 -149.56
CA GLU A 232 -43.08 48.28 -150.13
C GLU A 232 -42.28 48.19 -151.44
N LYS A 233 -41.25 47.34 -151.47
CA LYS A 233 -40.39 47.09 -152.63
C LYS A 233 -41.18 46.49 -153.81
N GLU A 234 -42.08 45.53 -153.57
CA GLU A 234 -42.98 45.00 -154.60
C GLU A 234 -43.91 46.08 -155.16
N LYS A 235 -44.53 46.90 -154.30
CA LYS A 235 -45.41 47.98 -154.73
C LYS A 235 -44.68 49.03 -155.58
N ARG A 236 -43.43 49.38 -155.22
CA ARG A 236 -42.57 50.25 -156.03
C ARG A 236 -42.26 49.67 -157.42
N LEU A 237 -42.00 48.36 -157.51
CA LEU A 237 -41.79 47.67 -158.80
C LEU A 237 -43.07 47.64 -159.64
N SER A 238 -44.22 47.35 -159.03
CA SER A 238 -45.52 47.32 -159.70
C SER A 238 -45.91 48.69 -160.29
N ILE A 239 -45.70 49.78 -159.54
CA ILE A 239 -45.89 51.15 -160.03
C ILE A 239 -45.01 51.42 -161.26
N LYS A 240 -43.72 51.08 -161.21
CA LYS A 240 -42.79 51.32 -162.33
C LYS A 240 -43.20 50.57 -163.61
N ASN A 241 -43.69 49.33 -163.46
CA ASN A 241 -44.19 48.55 -164.59
C ASN A 241 -45.49 49.12 -165.18
N LEU A 242 -46.33 49.79 -164.38
CA LEU A 242 -47.55 50.46 -164.87
C LEU A 242 -47.21 51.72 -165.68
N ASP A 243 -46.24 52.53 -165.23
CA ASP A 243 -45.77 53.71 -165.96
C ASP A 243 -45.22 53.35 -167.36
N GLU A 244 -44.44 52.26 -167.46
CA GLU A 244 -43.89 51.78 -168.74
C GLU A 244 -45.01 51.32 -169.71
N ASN A 245 -46.05 50.63 -169.21
CA ASN A 245 -47.21 50.20 -170.01
C ASN A 245 -48.09 51.36 -170.50
N ILE A 246 -48.23 52.43 -169.70
CA ILE A 246 -49.00 53.63 -170.07
C ILE A 246 -48.34 54.33 -171.28
N SER A 247 -47.01 54.39 -171.32
CA SER A 247 -46.24 54.96 -172.43
C SER A 247 -46.53 54.25 -173.77
N VAL A 248 -46.43 52.91 -173.80
CA VAL A 248 -46.70 52.09 -175.00
C VAL A 248 -48.15 52.23 -175.48
N THR A 249 -49.10 52.37 -174.54
CA THR A 249 -50.53 52.47 -174.85
C THR A 249 -50.90 53.78 -175.57
N GLN A 250 -50.13 54.87 -175.38
CA GLN A 250 -50.36 56.12 -176.10
C GLN A 250 -49.94 56.06 -177.58
N GLU A 251 -48.93 55.24 -177.92
CA GLU A 251 -48.37 55.17 -179.28
C GLU A 251 -49.27 54.37 -180.25
N VAL A 252 -49.82 53.23 -179.78
CA VAL A 252 -50.69 52.36 -180.60
C VAL A 252 -51.99 53.04 -181.03
N LYS A 253 -52.53 53.94 -180.19
CA LYS A 253 -53.85 54.56 -180.42
C LYS A 253 -53.89 55.47 -181.66
N SER A 254 -52.75 55.96 -182.14
CA SER A 254 -52.67 56.89 -183.27
C SER A 254 -52.87 56.25 -184.66
N ASN A 255 -52.83 54.91 -184.78
CA ASN A 255 -52.76 54.23 -186.08
C ASN A 255 -54.04 53.46 -186.49
N LEU A 256 -55.05 53.33 -185.61
CA LEU A 256 -56.21 52.47 -185.85
C LEU A 256 -57.45 53.18 -186.43
N ASP A 257 -57.57 54.51 -186.29
CA ASP A 257 -58.74 55.26 -186.78
C ASP A 257 -58.82 55.36 -188.32
N ALA A 258 -57.74 55.03 -189.04
CA ALA A 258 -57.62 55.26 -190.49
C ALA A 258 -58.24 54.19 -191.40
N THR A 259 -58.45 52.96 -190.92
CA THR A 259 -58.74 51.79 -191.78
C THR A 259 -60.17 51.25 -191.72
N LEU A 260 -60.99 51.67 -190.76
CA LEU A 260 -62.30 51.05 -190.46
C LEU A 260 -63.43 51.40 -191.45
N GLN A 261 -63.31 52.44 -192.28
CA GLN A 261 -64.41 52.87 -193.17
C GLN A 261 -64.55 52.08 -194.49
N ALA A 262 -63.57 51.26 -194.87
CA ALA A 262 -63.52 50.67 -196.22
C ALA A 262 -64.25 49.33 -196.40
N ILE A 263 -64.38 48.51 -195.35
CA ILE A 263 -64.72 47.08 -195.48
C ILE A 263 -66.24 46.79 -195.42
N VAL A 264 -67.04 47.78 -194.98
CA VAL A 264 -68.46 47.64 -194.60
C VAL A 264 -69.41 47.18 -195.72
N LYS A 265 -68.99 47.12 -197.00
CA LYS A 265 -69.92 47.11 -198.15
C LYS A 265 -69.79 45.96 -199.16
N GLN A 266 -69.01 44.90 -198.93
CA GLN A 266 -68.64 43.99 -200.05
C GLN A 266 -69.00 42.49 -199.95
N LEU A 267 -69.30 41.89 -198.79
CA LEU A 267 -69.44 40.41 -198.70
C LEU A 267 -70.53 39.87 -197.76
N GLY A 268 -71.72 40.49 -197.76
CA GLY A 268 -72.95 39.95 -197.13
C GLY A 268 -73.54 38.68 -197.77
N GLU A 269 -72.69 37.89 -198.44
CA GLU A 269 -73.01 36.60 -199.06
C GLU A 269 -72.17 35.45 -198.46
N GLN A 270 -71.21 35.74 -197.55
CA GLN A 270 -70.50 34.72 -196.77
C GLN A 270 -71.11 34.41 -195.39
N ASP A 271 -72.07 35.21 -194.91
CA ASP A 271 -72.59 35.13 -193.53
C ASP A 271 -73.12 33.74 -193.13
N ILE A 272 -73.66 32.96 -194.07
CA ILE A 272 -74.22 31.63 -193.77
C ILE A 272 -73.12 30.62 -193.39
N LEU A 273 -71.96 30.63 -194.08
CA LEU A 273 -70.80 29.80 -193.71
C LEU A 273 -70.04 30.38 -192.51
N PHE A 274 -70.05 31.70 -192.35
CA PHE A 274 -69.39 32.35 -191.22
C PHE A 274 -70.02 31.97 -189.87
N ASN A 275 -71.34 31.78 -189.83
CA ASN A 275 -72.04 31.40 -188.60
C ASN A 275 -71.68 29.98 -188.09
N GLU A 276 -71.46 28.98 -188.96
CA GLU A 276 -70.99 27.65 -188.50
C GLU A 276 -69.53 27.69 -187.98
N HIS A 277 -68.70 28.56 -188.56
CA HIS A 277 -67.34 28.77 -188.08
C HIS A 277 -67.28 29.59 -186.78
N LEU A 278 -68.20 30.55 -186.57
CA LEU A 278 -68.35 31.27 -185.31
C LEU A 278 -68.68 30.31 -184.15
N THR A 279 -69.68 29.43 -184.31
CA THR A 279 -70.06 28.48 -183.25
C THR A 279 -68.89 27.57 -182.86
N LYS A 280 -68.17 27.00 -183.83
CA LYS A 280 -66.99 26.15 -183.55
C LYS A 280 -65.83 26.93 -182.95
N ARG A 281 -65.61 28.18 -183.38
CA ARG A 281 -64.60 29.07 -182.77
C ARG A 281 -64.93 29.32 -181.30
N ASP A 282 -66.19 29.54 -180.96
CA ASP A 282 -66.60 29.90 -179.61
C ASP A 282 -66.66 28.69 -178.68
N GLU A 283 -67.00 27.49 -179.19
CA GLU A 283 -66.76 26.21 -178.50
C GLU A 283 -65.27 26.00 -178.18
N ILE A 284 -64.37 26.25 -179.15
CA ILE A 284 -62.92 26.13 -178.95
C ILE A 284 -62.40 27.18 -177.97
N ASN A 285 -62.85 28.44 -178.05
CA ASN A 285 -62.46 29.50 -177.11
C ASN A 285 -62.94 29.22 -175.69
N ASN A 286 -64.16 28.70 -175.52
CA ASN A 286 -64.66 28.25 -174.23
C ASN A 286 -63.81 27.09 -173.69
N THR A 287 -63.45 26.13 -174.54
CA THR A 287 -62.56 25.01 -174.16
C THR A 287 -61.16 25.49 -173.76
N ILE A 288 -60.58 26.45 -174.47
CA ILE A 288 -59.27 27.06 -174.14
C ILE A 288 -59.36 27.87 -172.83
N THR A 289 -60.47 28.57 -172.60
CA THR A 289 -60.69 29.34 -171.37
C THR A 289 -60.84 28.39 -170.17
N GLN A 290 -61.61 27.31 -170.32
CA GLN A 290 -61.75 26.27 -169.30
C GLN A 290 -60.41 25.61 -168.99
N LEU A 291 -59.66 25.18 -170.00
CA LEU A 291 -58.32 24.57 -169.81
C LEU A 291 -57.30 25.54 -169.17
N LYS A 292 -57.43 26.85 -169.37
CA LYS A 292 -56.64 27.84 -168.63
C LYS A 292 -57.06 27.92 -167.17
N MET A 293 -58.36 28.03 -166.88
CA MET A 293 -58.85 28.03 -165.49
C MET A 293 -58.48 26.75 -164.74
N ASP A 294 -58.51 25.60 -165.42
CA ASP A 294 -58.10 24.32 -164.86
C ASP A 294 -56.57 24.25 -164.65
N LEU A 295 -55.76 24.86 -165.53
CA LEU A 295 -54.29 24.97 -165.40
C LEU A 295 -53.88 25.94 -164.28
N ASP A 296 -54.50 27.11 -164.21
CA ASP A 296 -54.25 28.12 -163.16
C ASP A 296 -54.63 27.53 -161.79
N ARG A 297 -55.77 26.83 -161.72
CA ARG A 297 -56.19 26.07 -160.54
C ARG A 297 -55.20 24.97 -160.18
N ALA A 298 -54.79 24.14 -161.14
CA ALA A 298 -53.82 23.08 -160.88
C ALA A 298 -52.47 23.64 -160.39
N SER A 299 -52.05 24.80 -160.91
CA SER A 299 -50.84 25.49 -160.50
C SER A 299 -50.95 26.00 -159.06
N ALA A 300 -52.06 26.66 -158.69
CA ALA A 300 -52.31 27.12 -157.33
C ALA A 300 -52.43 25.95 -156.32
N GLU A 301 -53.07 24.84 -156.71
CA GLU A 301 -53.11 23.61 -155.90
C GLU A 301 -51.70 23.00 -155.74
N LEU A 302 -50.82 23.11 -156.74
CA LEU A 302 -49.42 22.65 -156.67
C LEU A 302 -48.55 23.56 -155.78
N GLU A 303 -48.70 24.88 -155.87
CA GLU A 303 -48.04 25.84 -154.96
C GLU A 303 -48.47 25.62 -153.51
N GLN A 304 -49.78 25.46 -153.25
CA GLN A 304 -50.29 25.14 -151.92
C GLN A 304 -49.71 23.83 -151.38
N ARG A 305 -49.61 22.79 -152.23
CA ARG A 305 -48.98 21.52 -151.86
C ARG A 305 -47.48 21.65 -151.58
N ASN A 306 -46.78 22.50 -152.31
CA ASN A 306 -45.35 22.77 -152.08
C ASN A 306 -45.12 23.52 -150.76
N SER A 307 -45.97 24.49 -150.40
CA SER A 307 -45.94 25.13 -149.07
C SER A 307 -46.14 24.09 -147.98
N MET A 308 -47.26 23.35 -148.01
CA MET A 308 -47.58 22.31 -147.02
C MET A 308 -46.47 21.26 -146.88
N LEU A 309 -45.81 20.88 -147.99
CA LEU A 309 -44.67 19.97 -147.98
C LEU A 309 -43.41 20.57 -147.35
N ASN A 310 -43.19 21.88 -147.49
CA ASN A 310 -42.08 22.59 -146.85
C ASN A 310 -42.33 22.76 -145.34
N ASP A 311 -43.55 23.16 -144.97
CA ASP A 311 -43.99 23.26 -143.58
C ASP A 311 -43.83 21.90 -142.87
N SER A 312 -44.29 20.82 -143.50
CA SER A 312 -44.14 19.44 -143.01
C SER A 312 -42.67 18.98 -142.86
N LYS A 313 -41.74 19.53 -143.65
CA LYS A 313 -40.29 19.25 -143.52
C LYS A 313 -39.70 19.98 -142.31
N MET A 314 -40.05 21.25 -142.12
CA MET A 314 -39.59 22.02 -140.96
C MET A 314 -40.12 21.42 -139.64
N GLU A 315 -41.38 20.95 -139.63
CA GLU A 315 -41.90 20.17 -138.49
C GLU A 315 -41.11 18.87 -138.26
N LEU A 316 -40.76 18.13 -139.32
CA LEU A 316 -39.96 16.91 -139.22
C LEU A 316 -38.56 17.17 -138.66
N GLU A 317 -37.87 18.23 -139.09
CA GLU A 317 -36.55 18.60 -138.57
C GLU A 317 -36.61 19.00 -137.09
N LEU A 318 -37.63 19.78 -136.69
CA LEU A 318 -37.88 20.13 -135.28
C LEU A 318 -38.24 18.91 -134.42
N ILE A 319 -38.93 17.91 -134.98
CA ILE A 319 -39.24 16.64 -134.30
C ILE A 319 -37.98 15.76 -134.19
N GLU A 320 -37.13 15.73 -135.21
CA GLU A 320 -35.82 15.07 -135.18
C GLU A 320 -34.88 15.67 -134.12
N GLU A 321 -34.84 16.99 -133.99
CA GLU A 321 -34.04 17.68 -132.96
C GLU A 321 -34.58 17.38 -131.55
N LYS A 322 -35.90 17.53 -131.33
CA LYS A 322 -36.54 17.16 -130.06
C LYS A 322 -36.27 15.70 -129.69
N LYS A 323 -36.30 14.78 -130.67
CA LYS A 323 -35.98 13.36 -130.50
C LYS A 323 -34.51 13.11 -130.12
N LYS A 324 -33.57 13.89 -130.67
CA LYS A 324 -32.13 13.84 -130.30
C LYS A 324 -31.93 14.30 -128.86
N ASN A 325 -32.54 15.43 -128.47
CA ASN A 325 -32.43 15.99 -127.13
C ASN A 325 -33.07 15.07 -126.06
N LEU A 326 -34.30 14.58 -126.30
CA LEU A 326 -34.96 13.62 -125.41
C LEU A 326 -34.19 12.30 -125.26
N LYS A 327 -33.48 11.84 -126.30
CA LYS A 327 -32.61 10.65 -126.20
C LYS A 327 -31.40 10.90 -125.30
N PHE A 328 -30.75 12.07 -125.43
CA PHE A 328 -29.63 12.46 -124.58
C PHE A 328 -30.04 12.61 -123.10
N ASP A 329 -31.17 13.26 -122.83
CA ASP A 329 -31.70 13.39 -121.47
C ASP A 329 -32.08 12.03 -120.87
N ASN A 330 -32.64 11.11 -121.66
CA ASN A 330 -32.94 9.75 -121.20
C ASN A 330 -31.67 8.93 -120.88
N GLU A 331 -30.61 9.07 -121.69
CA GLU A 331 -29.30 8.44 -121.41
C GLU A 331 -28.68 9.00 -120.12
N LYS A 332 -28.78 10.31 -119.89
CA LYS A 332 -28.35 10.96 -118.64
C LYS A 332 -29.18 10.54 -117.43
N MET A 333 -30.49 10.36 -117.58
CA MET A 333 -31.36 9.86 -116.50
C MET A 333 -31.07 8.40 -116.13
N GLU A 334 -30.74 7.53 -117.08
CA GLU A 334 -30.32 6.16 -116.79
C GLU A 334 -28.95 6.09 -116.09
N GLN A 335 -28.02 7.00 -116.41
CA GLN A 335 -26.76 7.16 -115.66
C GLN A 335 -27.02 7.56 -114.20
N LEU A 336 -27.83 8.61 -113.98
CA LEU A 336 -28.21 9.06 -112.63
C LEU A 336 -28.95 7.97 -111.83
N LYS A 337 -29.86 7.22 -112.48
CA LYS A 337 -30.58 6.07 -111.90
C LYS A 337 -29.62 4.94 -111.49
N THR A 338 -28.56 4.71 -112.26
CA THR A 338 -27.51 3.72 -111.94
C THR A 338 -26.69 4.19 -110.73
N GLU A 339 -26.20 5.44 -110.73
CA GLU A 339 -25.48 6.01 -109.59
C GLU A 339 -26.32 5.99 -108.29
N LEU A 340 -27.60 6.37 -108.37
CA LEU A 340 -28.51 6.34 -107.23
C LEU A 340 -28.71 4.92 -106.71
N SER A 341 -28.80 3.92 -107.60
CA SER A 341 -28.91 2.51 -107.22
C SER A 341 -27.67 2.02 -106.47
N GLU A 342 -26.46 2.38 -106.91
CA GLU A 342 -25.22 2.07 -106.19
C GLU A 342 -25.13 2.77 -104.81
N LYS A 343 -25.54 4.04 -104.74
CA LYS A 343 -25.55 4.81 -103.48
C LYS A 343 -26.54 4.20 -102.48
N LEU A 344 -27.72 3.78 -102.95
CA LEU A 344 -28.76 3.11 -102.13
C LEU A 344 -28.27 1.74 -101.63
N LEU A 345 -27.54 0.97 -102.46
CA LEU A 345 -26.93 -0.29 -102.03
C LEU A 345 -25.91 -0.08 -100.89
N LYS A 346 -24.99 0.88 -101.04
CA LYS A 346 -23.98 1.22 -100.01
C LYS A 346 -24.64 1.65 -98.69
N ILE A 347 -25.64 2.52 -98.75
CA ILE A 347 -26.42 2.95 -97.57
C ILE A 347 -27.11 1.76 -96.88
N ARG A 348 -27.60 0.77 -97.64
CA ARG A 348 -28.23 -0.43 -97.10
C ARG A 348 -27.24 -1.39 -96.43
N ASP A 349 -26.03 -1.51 -96.97
CA ASP A 349 -24.95 -2.28 -96.35
C ASP A 349 -24.48 -1.61 -95.05
N GLU A 350 -24.38 -0.27 -95.03
CA GLU A 350 -24.11 0.54 -93.84
C GLU A 350 -25.23 0.42 -92.79
N GLU A 351 -26.51 0.54 -93.18
CA GLU A 351 -27.69 0.31 -92.32
C GLU A 351 -27.64 -1.09 -91.68
N THR A 352 -27.32 -2.11 -92.46
CA THR A 352 -27.21 -3.50 -91.99
C THR A 352 -26.03 -3.66 -91.00
N SER A 353 -24.90 -3.00 -91.26
CA SER A 353 -23.74 -2.98 -90.35
C SER A 353 -24.08 -2.29 -89.02
N VAL A 354 -24.70 -1.10 -89.07
CA VAL A 354 -25.12 -0.35 -87.87
C VAL A 354 -26.17 -1.12 -87.08
N SER A 355 -27.16 -1.73 -87.74
CA SER A 355 -28.18 -2.57 -87.09
C SER A 355 -27.56 -3.75 -86.32
N ASN A 356 -26.58 -4.43 -86.92
CA ASN A 356 -25.83 -5.50 -86.25
C ASN A 356 -25.02 -4.99 -85.03
N GLN A 357 -24.35 -3.84 -85.14
CA GLN A 357 -23.65 -3.21 -84.02
C GLN A 357 -24.62 -2.82 -82.89
N LEU A 358 -25.79 -2.27 -83.23
CA LEU A 358 -26.84 -1.88 -82.28
C LEU A 358 -27.38 -3.10 -81.52
N ASN A 359 -27.55 -4.24 -82.19
CA ASN A 359 -27.95 -5.49 -81.55
C ASN A 359 -26.87 -6.05 -80.60
N VAL A 360 -25.58 -5.93 -80.96
CA VAL A 360 -24.45 -6.29 -80.06
C VAL A 360 -24.35 -5.33 -78.86
N LEU A 361 -24.67 -4.04 -79.04
CA LEU A 361 -24.75 -3.08 -77.94
C LEU A 361 -25.93 -3.41 -77.00
N ARG A 362 -27.11 -3.74 -77.54
CA ARG A 362 -28.27 -4.16 -76.74
C ARG A 362 -28.00 -5.40 -75.90
N SER A 363 -27.36 -6.44 -76.45
CA SER A 363 -27.04 -7.65 -75.68
C SER A 363 -25.99 -7.38 -74.58
N LYS A 364 -25.04 -6.47 -74.82
CA LYS A 364 -24.12 -5.98 -73.79
C LYS A 364 -24.81 -5.16 -72.70
N VAL A 365 -25.78 -4.32 -73.04
CA VAL A 365 -26.56 -3.55 -72.06
C VAL A 365 -27.36 -4.48 -71.16
N SER A 366 -28.12 -5.43 -71.73
CA SER A 366 -28.85 -6.45 -70.94
C SER A 366 -27.93 -7.18 -69.98
N ALA A 367 -26.79 -7.70 -70.47
CA ALA A 367 -25.83 -8.43 -69.63
C ALA A 367 -25.07 -7.56 -68.59
N LEU A 368 -25.19 -6.23 -68.66
CA LEU A 368 -24.72 -5.29 -67.63
C LEU A 368 -25.85 -4.94 -66.64
N GLU A 369 -27.10 -4.88 -67.09
CA GLU A 369 -28.29 -4.71 -66.24
C GLU A 369 -28.51 -5.96 -65.36
N ASP A 370 -28.38 -7.17 -65.93
CA ASP A 370 -28.42 -8.44 -65.19
C ASP A 370 -27.36 -8.47 -64.09
N LYS A 371 -26.10 -8.12 -64.42
CA LYS A 371 -24.99 -8.04 -63.46
C LYS A 371 -25.16 -6.94 -62.42
N LYS A 372 -25.78 -5.81 -62.79
CA LYS A 372 -26.12 -4.77 -61.83
C LYS A 372 -27.11 -5.32 -60.80
N PHE A 373 -28.10 -6.09 -61.22
CA PHE A 373 -29.06 -6.72 -60.33
C PHE A 373 -28.39 -7.75 -59.40
N GLU A 374 -27.50 -8.62 -59.91
CA GLU A 374 -26.69 -9.54 -59.08
C GLU A 374 -25.85 -8.79 -58.03
N ILE A 375 -25.27 -7.65 -58.38
CA ILE A 375 -24.48 -6.81 -57.45
C ILE A 375 -25.39 -6.13 -56.41
N GLU A 376 -26.58 -5.66 -56.80
CA GLU A 376 -27.54 -5.06 -55.87
C GLU A 376 -28.13 -6.10 -54.89
N GLU A 377 -28.42 -7.33 -55.35
CA GLU A 377 -28.86 -8.43 -54.48
C GLU A 377 -27.76 -8.89 -53.50
N THR A 378 -26.52 -9.04 -53.98
CA THR A 378 -25.39 -9.42 -53.11
C THR A 378 -25.06 -8.33 -52.09
N ASN A 379 -25.09 -7.04 -52.46
CA ASN A 379 -24.94 -5.93 -51.52
C ASN A 379 -26.05 -5.94 -50.46
N LEU A 380 -27.32 -6.10 -50.84
CA LEU A 380 -28.44 -6.12 -49.90
C LEU A 380 -28.37 -7.33 -48.94
N SER A 381 -27.85 -8.46 -49.41
CA SER A 381 -27.53 -9.62 -48.55
C SER A 381 -26.39 -9.32 -47.56
N MET A 382 -25.34 -8.59 -47.99
CA MET A 382 -24.26 -8.15 -47.11
C MET A 382 -24.73 -7.13 -46.07
N GLU A 383 -25.53 -6.13 -46.46
CA GLU A 383 -26.13 -5.15 -45.53
C GLU A 383 -26.97 -5.84 -44.46
N LYS A 384 -27.80 -6.83 -44.83
CA LYS A 384 -28.56 -7.65 -43.88
C LYS A 384 -27.64 -8.44 -42.95
N GLY A 385 -26.57 -9.04 -43.47
CA GLY A 385 -25.55 -9.72 -42.66
C GLY A 385 -24.86 -8.79 -41.65
N PHE A 386 -24.49 -7.58 -42.07
CA PHE A 386 -23.95 -6.56 -41.16
C PHE A 386 -24.96 -6.17 -40.08
N LEU A 387 -26.23 -5.93 -40.45
CA LEU A 387 -27.29 -5.61 -39.50
C LEU A 387 -27.42 -6.68 -38.40
N GLU A 388 -27.48 -7.95 -38.79
CA GLU A 388 -27.54 -9.10 -37.86
C GLU A 388 -26.30 -9.21 -36.94
N THR A 389 -25.12 -8.77 -37.40
CA THR A 389 -23.93 -8.68 -36.53
C THR A 389 -23.97 -7.49 -35.58
N PHE A 390 -24.50 -6.34 -36.01
CA PHE A 390 -24.66 -5.16 -35.14
C PHE A 390 -25.72 -5.40 -34.05
N GLU A 391 -26.81 -6.09 -34.35
CA GLU A 391 -27.81 -6.49 -33.35
C GLU A 391 -27.20 -7.40 -32.27
N LYS A 392 -26.40 -8.40 -32.67
CA LYS A 392 -25.67 -9.27 -31.73
C LYS A 392 -24.68 -8.50 -30.86
N PHE A 393 -23.84 -7.64 -31.45
CA PHE A 393 -22.93 -6.81 -30.66
C PHE A 393 -23.65 -5.84 -29.73
N ALA A 394 -24.83 -5.32 -30.11
CA ALA A 394 -25.64 -4.49 -29.21
C ALA A 394 -26.22 -5.29 -28.03
N GLU A 395 -26.61 -6.55 -28.24
CA GLU A 395 -27.03 -7.47 -27.18
C GLU A 395 -25.86 -7.87 -26.27
N ASP A 396 -24.69 -8.23 -26.82
CA ASP A 396 -23.47 -8.50 -26.06
C ASP A 396 -23.06 -7.31 -25.20
N ILE A 397 -23.11 -6.08 -25.73
CA ILE A 397 -22.81 -4.85 -24.98
C ILE A 397 -23.81 -4.62 -23.85
N LYS A 398 -25.10 -4.88 -24.09
CA LYS A 398 -26.18 -4.79 -23.10
C LYS A 398 -25.97 -5.80 -21.96
N ASP A 399 -25.62 -7.04 -22.26
CA ASP A 399 -25.41 -8.07 -21.24
C ASP A 399 -24.08 -7.92 -20.49
N ASN A 400 -22.99 -7.51 -21.15
CA ASN A 400 -21.77 -7.10 -20.46
C ASN A 400 -22.02 -5.90 -19.51
N LYS A 401 -22.87 -4.95 -19.91
CA LYS A 401 -23.30 -3.83 -19.05
C LYS A 401 -24.15 -4.29 -17.87
N ASN A 402 -25.02 -5.29 -18.04
CA ASN A 402 -25.79 -5.92 -16.97
C ASN A 402 -24.87 -6.66 -15.97
N GLN A 403 -23.91 -7.46 -16.46
CA GLN A 403 -22.91 -8.14 -15.64
C GLN A 403 -22.04 -7.14 -14.85
N LEU A 404 -21.56 -6.08 -15.50
CA LEU A 404 -20.79 -5.01 -14.84
C LEU A 404 -21.61 -4.30 -13.75
N GLY A 405 -22.93 -4.14 -13.95
CA GLY A 405 -23.85 -3.64 -12.92
C GLY A 405 -23.92 -4.57 -11.71
N SER A 406 -24.07 -5.88 -11.94
CA SER A 406 -24.08 -6.91 -10.88
C SER A 406 -22.76 -6.93 -10.10
N ILE A 407 -21.61 -6.93 -10.79
CA ILE A 407 -20.28 -6.91 -10.16
C ILE A 407 -20.09 -5.64 -9.31
N LYS A 408 -20.51 -4.46 -9.79
CA LYS A 408 -20.47 -3.22 -8.99
C LYS A 408 -21.33 -3.31 -7.74
N GLN A 409 -22.50 -3.96 -7.81
CA GLN A 409 -23.36 -4.18 -6.65
C GLN A 409 -22.74 -5.17 -5.65
N MET A 410 -22.08 -6.24 -6.13
CA MET A 410 -21.33 -7.17 -5.28
C MET A 410 -20.15 -6.48 -4.57
N ILE A 411 -19.40 -5.64 -5.26
CA ILE A 411 -18.31 -4.84 -4.68
C ILE A 411 -18.84 -3.88 -3.62
N LEU A 412 -19.96 -3.18 -3.89
CA LEU A 412 -20.61 -2.32 -2.90
C LEU A 412 -21.06 -3.07 -1.64
N ASN A 413 -21.57 -4.29 -1.78
CA ASN A 413 -21.94 -5.12 -0.63
C ASN A 413 -20.70 -5.63 0.12
N LYS A 414 -19.66 -6.09 -0.58
CA LYS A 414 -18.41 -6.53 0.06
C LYS A 414 -17.67 -5.40 0.77
N ASN A 415 -17.73 -4.17 0.26
CA ASN A 415 -17.17 -3.00 0.95
C ASN A 415 -17.96 -2.64 2.23
N LYS A 416 -19.27 -2.94 2.31
CA LYS A 416 -20.04 -2.82 3.57
C LYS A 416 -19.64 -3.91 4.56
N GLU A 417 -19.64 -5.18 4.13
CA GLU A 417 -19.20 -6.30 4.97
C GLU A 417 -17.78 -6.07 5.53
N LEU A 418 -16.86 -5.58 4.70
CA LEU A 418 -15.49 -5.29 5.10
C LEU A 418 -15.42 -4.16 6.12
N LYS A 419 -16.19 -3.07 5.92
CA LYS A 419 -16.29 -2.01 6.92
C LYS A 419 -16.88 -2.49 8.25
N GLU A 420 -17.92 -3.33 8.22
CA GLU A 420 -18.49 -3.96 9.42
C GLU A 420 -17.46 -4.86 10.14
N LYS A 421 -16.50 -5.44 9.42
CA LYS A 421 -15.35 -6.14 10.03
C LYS A 421 -14.30 -5.18 10.60
N ASP A 422 -13.98 -4.08 9.93
CA ASP A 422 -13.05 -3.06 10.44
C ASP A 422 -13.58 -2.41 11.72
N ASP A 423 -14.87 -2.04 11.75
CA ASP A 423 -15.54 -1.48 12.93
C ASP A 423 -15.50 -2.50 14.11
N LEU A 424 -15.71 -3.80 13.84
CA LEU A 424 -15.60 -4.88 14.84
C LEU A 424 -14.16 -5.11 15.31
N VAL A 425 -13.17 -5.00 14.43
CA VAL A 425 -11.73 -5.10 14.78
C VAL A 425 -11.32 -3.93 15.66
N LEU A 426 -11.83 -2.71 15.39
CA LEU A 426 -11.59 -1.53 16.22
C LEU A 426 -12.21 -1.69 17.63
N GLU A 427 -13.44 -2.21 17.72
CA GLU A 427 -14.09 -2.54 19.00
C GLU A 427 -13.25 -3.55 19.80
N LYS A 428 -12.79 -4.63 19.15
CA LYS A 428 -11.98 -5.68 19.79
C LYS A 428 -10.59 -5.20 20.18
N SER A 429 -9.95 -4.34 19.39
CA SER A 429 -8.68 -3.66 19.72
C SER A 429 -8.83 -2.74 20.94
N THR A 430 -9.97 -2.06 21.06
CA THR A 430 -10.31 -1.23 22.23
C THR A 430 -10.47 -2.10 23.47
N GLN A 431 -11.25 -3.19 23.40
CA GLN A 431 -11.41 -4.16 24.50
C GLN A 431 -10.09 -4.82 24.92
N ILE A 432 -9.21 -5.18 23.98
CA ILE A 432 -7.86 -5.69 24.28
C ILE A 432 -7.03 -4.63 25.03
N SER A 433 -7.16 -3.35 24.66
CA SER A 433 -6.47 -2.24 25.33
C SER A 433 -6.99 -2.03 26.75
N GLU A 434 -8.30 -2.09 26.96
CA GLU A 434 -8.95 -2.03 28.27
C GLU A 434 -8.51 -3.20 29.18
N TYR A 435 -8.61 -4.45 28.69
CA TYR A 435 -8.14 -5.63 29.43
C TYR A 435 -6.64 -5.59 29.71
N SER A 436 -5.81 -5.09 28.79
CA SER A 436 -4.37 -4.87 29.02
C SER A 436 -4.12 -3.83 30.12
N GLY A 437 -4.94 -2.78 30.20
CA GLY A 437 -4.95 -1.83 31.31
C GLY A 437 -5.30 -2.50 32.65
N ILE A 438 -6.41 -3.26 32.68
CA ILE A 438 -6.87 -3.99 33.88
C ILE A 438 -5.80 -4.99 34.35
N VAL A 439 -5.18 -5.76 33.44
CA VAL A 439 -4.11 -6.72 33.77
C VAL A 439 -2.89 -6.02 34.36
N LYS A 440 -2.52 -4.81 33.88
CA LYS A 440 -1.44 -4.01 34.50
C LYS A 440 -1.78 -3.55 35.92
N VAL A 441 -3.03 -3.15 36.17
CA VAL A 441 -3.50 -2.79 37.52
C VAL A 441 -3.46 -4.00 38.44
N LEU A 442 -4.10 -5.12 38.05
CA LEU A 442 -4.11 -6.37 38.82
C LEU A 442 -2.71 -6.92 39.09
N LYS A 443 -1.77 -6.80 38.14
CA LYS A 443 -0.36 -7.20 38.34
C LYS A 443 0.31 -6.32 39.40
N LYS A 444 0.09 -5.00 39.39
CA LYS A 444 0.62 -4.07 40.41
C LYS A 444 -0.03 -4.30 41.78
N GLU A 445 -1.32 -4.60 41.83
CA GLU A 445 -2.02 -4.97 43.07
C GLU A 445 -1.46 -6.28 43.63
N LYS A 446 -1.24 -7.30 42.78
CA LYS A 446 -0.57 -8.55 43.16
C LYS A 446 0.83 -8.30 43.72
N GLU A 447 1.67 -7.52 43.03
CA GLU A 447 3.03 -7.18 43.48
C GLU A 447 3.02 -6.46 44.84
N ASN A 448 2.07 -5.56 45.05
CA ASN A 448 1.88 -4.87 46.34
C ASN A 448 1.36 -5.81 47.44
N LEU A 449 0.48 -6.76 47.12
CA LEU A 449 0.01 -7.78 48.07
C LEU A 449 1.10 -8.78 48.43
N GLU A 450 1.96 -9.16 47.49
CA GLU A 450 3.14 -10.01 47.74
C GLU A 450 4.12 -9.30 48.68
N GLN A 451 4.45 -8.03 48.43
CA GLN A 451 5.25 -7.20 49.36
C GLN A 451 4.62 -7.08 50.76
N GLN A 452 3.29 -6.95 50.85
CA GLN A 452 2.59 -6.95 52.14
C GLN A 452 2.71 -8.31 52.85
N ILE A 453 2.53 -9.42 52.13
CA ILE A 453 2.70 -10.78 52.67
C ILE A 453 4.12 -11.00 53.18
N ASP A 454 5.14 -10.57 52.44
CA ASP A 454 6.54 -10.70 52.85
C ASP A 454 6.83 -9.88 54.12
N SER A 455 6.38 -8.62 54.18
CA SER A 455 6.52 -7.80 55.40
C SER A 455 5.78 -8.37 56.62
N LEU A 456 4.66 -9.08 56.41
CA LEU A 456 3.94 -9.80 57.46
C LEU A 456 4.66 -11.09 57.88
N ASN A 457 5.35 -11.77 56.96
CA ASN A 457 6.18 -12.94 57.26
C ASN A 457 7.43 -12.53 58.05
N GLU A 458 8.16 -11.48 57.65
CA GLU A 458 9.27 -10.92 58.44
C GLU A 458 8.81 -10.54 59.85
N ARG A 459 7.67 -9.84 59.97
CA ARG A 459 7.14 -9.42 61.27
C ARG A 459 6.67 -10.61 62.12
N LYS A 460 6.13 -11.67 61.49
CA LYS A 460 5.81 -12.95 62.15
C LYS A 460 7.07 -13.66 62.64
N GLU A 461 8.17 -13.63 61.89
CA GLU A 461 9.46 -14.19 62.30
C GLU A 461 10.07 -13.41 63.48
N GLN A 462 10.07 -12.08 63.41
CA GLN A 462 10.47 -11.21 64.54
C GLN A 462 9.62 -11.47 65.80
N LEU A 463 8.31 -11.65 65.64
CA LEU A 463 7.40 -12.02 66.75
C LEU A 463 7.67 -13.44 67.26
N SER A 464 8.02 -14.39 66.40
CA SER A 464 8.41 -15.76 66.79
C SER A 464 9.71 -15.75 67.60
N ASN A 465 10.73 -15.02 67.14
CA ASN A 465 12.04 -14.94 67.78
C ASN A 465 11.97 -14.19 69.12
N SER A 466 11.20 -13.10 69.21
CA SER A 466 10.95 -12.42 70.49
C SER A 466 10.10 -13.26 71.45
N LEU A 467 9.12 -14.04 70.96
CA LEU A 467 8.37 -14.99 71.79
C LEU A 467 9.24 -16.16 72.27
N LEU A 468 10.25 -16.57 71.51
CA LEU A 468 11.24 -17.57 71.90
C LEU A 468 12.15 -17.02 73.01
N LEU A 469 12.71 -15.82 72.85
CA LEU A 469 13.46 -15.12 73.89
C LEU A 469 12.65 -14.87 75.17
N ILE A 470 11.35 -14.56 75.04
CA ILE A 470 10.44 -14.41 76.20
C ILE A 470 10.21 -15.77 76.89
N LYS A 471 10.10 -16.88 76.15
CA LYS A 471 10.02 -18.23 76.72
C LYS A 471 11.30 -18.64 77.45
N GLU A 472 12.47 -18.32 76.91
CA GLU A 472 13.76 -18.58 77.56
C GLU A 472 13.92 -17.77 78.84
N ASN A 473 13.60 -16.46 78.80
CA ASN A 473 13.57 -15.60 79.98
C ASN A 473 12.52 -16.02 81.02
N PHE A 474 11.35 -16.51 80.60
CA PHE A 474 10.38 -17.11 81.51
C PHE A 474 10.89 -18.42 82.12
N GLY A 475 11.65 -19.22 81.35
CA GLY A 475 12.33 -20.41 81.83
C GLY A 475 13.37 -20.11 82.91
N SER A 476 14.26 -19.14 82.67
CA SER A 476 15.29 -18.73 83.64
C SER A 476 14.68 -18.09 84.90
N LEU A 477 13.70 -17.19 84.75
CA LEU A 477 12.96 -16.61 85.89
C LEU A 477 12.19 -17.69 86.69
N LYS A 478 11.66 -18.72 86.04
CA LYS A 478 10.99 -19.85 86.71
C LYS A 478 12.00 -20.69 87.51
N ILE A 479 13.19 -20.97 86.96
CA ILE A 479 14.28 -21.64 87.68
C ILE A 479 14.70 -20.81 88.90
N GLN A 480 14.94 -19.51 88.71
CA GLN A 480 15.30 -18.58 89.78
C GLN A 480 14.21 -18.48 90.86
N ASN A 481 12.92 -18.56 90.50
CA ASN A 481 11.83 -18.58 91.49
C ASN A 481 11.80 -19.88 92.30
N VAL A 482 12.13 -21.03 91.70
CA VAL A 482 12.29 -22.31 92.42
C VAL A 482 13.50 -22.25 93.36
N GLU A 483 14.62 -21.67 92.91
CA GLU A 483 15.82 -21.50 93.73
C GLU A 483 15.54 -20.56 94.93
N LEU A 484 14.92 -19.40 94.71
CA LEU A 484 14.52 -18.47 95.77
C LEU A 484 13.51 -19.08 96.76
N ARG A 485 12.64 -20.00 96.32
CA ARG A 485 11.76 -20.77 97.22
C ARG A 485 12.57 -21.72 98.10
N SER A 486 13.49 -22.49 97.52
CA SER A 486 14.37 -23.39 98.29
C SER A 486 15.25 -22.62 99.28
N GLN A 487 15.79 -21.46 98.88
CA GLN A 487 16.52 -20.56 99.79
C GLN A 487 15.62 -20.06 100.93
N ASN A 488 14.35 -19.71 100.67
CA ASN A 488 13.39 -19.34 101.71
C ASN A 488 13.07 -20.51 102.65
N GLU A 489 12.91 -21.74 102.16
CA GLU A 489 12.70 -22.93 103.00
C GLU A 489 13.92 -23.18 103.91
N ILE A 490 15.14 -23.05 103.38
CA ILE A 490 16.39 -23.15 104.16
C ILE A 490 16.47 -22.04 105.23
N LEU A 491 16.08 -20.80 104.89
CA LEU A 491 16.02 -19.69 105.85
C LEU A 491 14.95 -19.91 106.92
N GLN A 492 13.78 -20.47 106.57
CA GLN A 492 12.72 -20.81 107.52
C GLN A 492 13.15 -21.94 108.46
N ILE A 493 13.86 -22.94 107.97
CA ILE A 493 14.46 -24.01 108.80
C ILE A 493 15.49 -23.41 109.77
N LYS A 494 16.38 -22.51 109.30
CA LYS A 494 17.33 -21.80 110.16
C LYS A 494 16.63 -20.93 111.21
N LYS A 495 15.59 -20.17 110.83
CA LYS A 495 14.77 -19.37 111.74
C LYS A 495 14.17 -20.26 112.84
N ASN A 496 13.57 -21.38 112.49
CA ASN A 496 12.97 -22.31 113.44
C ASN A 496 14.02 -22.94 114.38
N SER A 497 15.25 -23.20 113.91
CA SER A 497 16.37 -23.64 114.77
C SER A 497 16.72 -22.56 115.79
N ILE A 498 16.93 -21.32 115.32
CA ILE A 498 17.28 -20.18 116.17
C ILE A 498 16.16 -19.88 117.18
N GLU A 499 14.89 -19.94 116.80
CA GLU A 499 13.76 -19.76 117.73
C GLU A 499 13.71 -20.87 118.79
N LYS A 500 14.06 -22.11 118.44
CA LYS A 500 14.17 -23.24 119.39
C LYS A 500 15.35 -23.05 120.35
N GLU A 501 16.52 -22.69 119.83
CA GLU A 501 17.71 -22.37 120.62
C GLU A 501 17.45 -21.19 121.58
N LEU A 502 16.77 -20.13 121.11
CA LEU A 502 16.40 -18.98 121.93
C LEU A 502 15.39 -19.36 123.03
N THR A 503 14.44 -20.24 122.72
CA THR A 503 13.45 -20.75 123.69
C THR A 503 14.11 -21.61 124.76
N GLU A 504 15.03 -22.49 124.37
CA GLU A 504 15.84 -23.28 125.31
C GLU A 504 16.69 -22.37 126.21
N LEU A 505 17.34 -21.35 125.64
CA LEU A 505 18.15 -20.38 126.37
C LEU A 505 17.31 -19.54 127.35
N ILE A 506 16.14 -19.04 126.94
CA ILE A 506 15.18 -18.35 127.82
C ILE A 506 14.72 -19.26 128.96
N SER A 507 14.38 -20.53 128.67
CA SER A 507 13.96 -21.48 129.70
C SER A 507 15.04 -21.71 130.75
N LYS A 508 16.31 -21.82 130.32
CA LYS A 508 17.46 -21.97 131.20
C LYS A 508 17.70 -20.71 132.05
N THR A 509 17.69 -19.53 131.42
CA THR A 509 17.88 -18.26 132.15
C THR A 509 16.78 -18.04 133.19
N SER A 510 15.55 -18.47 132.92
CA SER A 510 14.44 -18.39 133.88
C SER A 510 14.63 -19.31 135.09
N ILE A 511 15.22 -20.50 134.90
CA ILE A 511 15.56 -21.44 135.98
C ILE A 511 16.70 -20.87 136.84
N ASP A 512 17.79 -20.41 136.19
CA ASP A 512 18.95 -19.83 136.86
C ASP A 512 18.55 -18.61 137.73
N LEU A 513 17.57 -17.81 137.27
CA LEU A 513 17.05 -16.64 137.98
C LEU A 513 16.16 -17.04 139.17
N GLU A 514 15.34 -18.08 139.05
CA GLU A 514 14.50 -18.59 140.16
C GLU A 514 15.35 -19.22 141.28
N GLU A 515 16.45 -19.92 140.96
CA GLU A 515 17.42 -20.39 141.96
C GLU A 515 18.17 -19.24 142.64
N SER A 516 18.59 -18.23 141.87
CA SER A 516 19.25 -17.05 142.40
C SER A 516 18.37 -16.29 143.40
N GLN A 517 17.08 -16.14 143.09
CA GLN A 517 16.14 -15.44 143.95
C GLN A 517 15.88 -16.20 145.26
N LYS A 518 15.73 -17.53 145.22
CA LYS A 518 15.65 -18.38 146.44
C LYS A 518 16.90 -18.29 147.33
N ARG A 519 18.09 -18.09 146.75
CA ARG A 519 19.32 -17.81 147.50
C ARG A 519 19.30 -16.44 148.17
N SER A 520 18.76 -15.42 147.51
CA SER A 520 18.64 -14.06 148.05
C SER A 520 17.78 -14.04 149.32
N ASP A 521 16.60 -14.68 149.29
CA ASP A 521 15.65 -14.65 150.42
C ASP A 521 16.20 -15.37 151.67
N GLY A 522 16.95 -16.46 151.47
CA GLY A 522 17.66 -17.17 152.54
C GLY A 522 18.75 -16.32 153.20
N LEU A 523 19.65 -15.74 152.39
CA LEU A 523 20.73 -14.87 152.89
C LEU A 523 20.18 -13.63 153.62
N THR A 524 19.09 -13.04 153.12
CA THR A 524 18.44 -11.87 153.76
C THR A 524 17.95 -12.21 155.17
N SER A 525 17.52 -13.45 155.40
CA SER A 525 17.03 -13.90 156.71
C SER A 525 18.16 -14.13 157.72
N GLU A 526 19.29 -14.72 157.29
CA GLU A 526 20.49 -14.86 158.16
C GLU A 526 21.09 -13.51 158.54
N LEU A 527 21.05 -12.52 157.64
CA LEU A 527 21.64 -11.19 157.86
C LEU A 527 20.99 -10.47 159.05
N LEU A 528 19.66 -10.48 159.14
CA LEU A 528 18.89 -9.86 160.23
C LEU A 528 19.19 -10.47 161.61
N GLU A 529 19.46 -11.78 161.67
CA GLU A 529 19.86 -12.44 162.92
C GLU A 529 21.29 -12.06 163.33
N LYS A 530 22.20 -11.89 162.36
CA LYS A 530 23.58 -11.43 162.60
C LYS A 530 23.66 -9.96 163.03
N GLU A 531 22.91 -9.06 162.40
CA GLU A 531 22.90 -7.63 162.76
C GLU A 531 22.49 -7.40 164.21
N LYS A 532 21.52 -8.17 164.72
CA LYS A 532 21.05 -8.06 166.10
C LYS A 532 22.16 -8.37 167.11
N ILE A 533 22.96 -9.41 166.86
CA ILE A 533 24.13 -9.79 167.68
C ILE A 533 25.23 -8.71 167.58
N LEU A 534 25.39 -8.09 166.41
CA LEU A 534 26.38 -7.04 166.14
C LEU A 534 26.09 -5.75 166.91
N SER A 535 24.80 -5.39 167.03
CA SER A 535 24.34 -4.27 167.87
C SER A 535 24.71 -4.45 169.35
N GLU A 536 24.50 -5.66 169.87
CA GLU A 536 24.73 -6.02 171.27
C GLU A 536 26.24 -6.09 171.62
N LEU A 537 27.10 -6.40 170.64
CA LEU A 537 28.56 -6.30 170.77
C LEU A 537 29.06 -4.84 170.73
N ASN A 538 28.52 -4.01 169.84
CA ASN A 538 28.98 -2.61 169.68
C ASN A 538 28.74 -1.79 170.96
N HIS A 539 27.62 -2.01 171.67
CA HIS A 539 27.35 -1.29 172.91
C HIS A 539 28.41 -1.56 174.00
N GLN A 540 28.95 -2.78 174.08
CA GLN A 540 30.05 -3.14 175.00
C GLN A 540 31.40 -2.53 174.59
N ILE A 541 31.57 -2.16 173.31
CA ILE A 541 32.80 -1.54 172.79
C ILE A 541 32.82 -0.03 173.08
N GLU A 542 31.66 0.63 173.21
CA GLU A 542 31.58 2.07 173.52
C GLU A 542 31.93 2.39 174.99
N GLU A 543 31.34 1.70 175.98
CA GLU A 543 31.66 2.01 177.40
C GLU A 543 33.13 1.73 177.74
N LYS A 544 33.77 0.73 177.12
CA LYS A 544 35.22 0.48 177.26
C LYS A 544 36.11 1.45 176.48
N ARG A 545 35.52 2.35 175.69
CA ARG A 545 36.20 3.48 175.07
C ARG A 545 36.27 4.69 176.00
N ASP A 546 35.21 4.93 176.77
CA ASP A 546 35.14 6.04 177.73
C ASP A 546 36.01 5.82 178.98
N GLU A 547 36.27 4.56 179.35
CA GLU A 547 37.32 4.22 180.34
C GLU A 547 38.74 4.59 179.86
N LEU A 548 38.97 4.67 178.54
CA LEU A 548 40.30 4.88 177.95
C LEU A 548 40.67 6.37 177.82
N THR A 549 39.70 7.22 177.49
CA THR A 549 39.93 8.65 177.19
C THR A 549 40.35 9.45 178.41
N LEU A 550 39.72 9.25 179.57
CA LEU A 550 40.07 10.00 180.80
C LEU A 550 41.42 9.59 181.42
N PHE A 551 41.99 8.44 181.05
CA PHE A 551 43.38 8.11 181.38
C PHE A 551 44.39 8.99 180.62
N GLN A 552 43.99 9.61 179.49
CA GLN A 552 44.86 10.49 178.70
C GLN A 552 44.96 11.91 179.29
N ASP A 553 43.91 12.43 179.93
CA ASP A 553 43.90 13.77 180.54
C ASP A 553 44.90 13.90 181.71
N ASP A 554 45.06 12.85 182.51
CA ASP A 554 46.08 12.82 183.58
C ASP A 554 47.52 12.78 183.02
N MET A 555 47.72 12.38 181.76
CA MET A 555 49.03 12.42 181.11
C MET A 555 49.44 13.85 180.73
N HIS A 556 48.50 14.68 180.26
CA HIS A 556 48.80 16.07 179.86
C HIS A 556 49.20 16.99 181.03
N LYS A 557 48.90 16.63 182.29
CA LYS A 557 49.44 17.33 183.47
C LYS A 557 50.97 17.29 183.58
N ALA A 558 51.63 16.28 182.99
CA ALA A 558 53.05 16.03 183.21
C ALA A 558 53.97 16.85 182.29
N GLU A 559 53.58 17.10 181.03
CA GLU A 559 54.50 17.69 180.04
C GLU A 559 54.63 19.22 180.14
N LEU A 560 53.58 19.93 180.57
CA LEU A 560 53.59 21.40 180.62
C LEU A 560 54.68 21.96 181.57
N GLN A 561 55.03 21.20 182.62
CA GLN A 561 56.11 21.55 183.56
C GLN A 561 57.51 21.51 182.92
N ARG A 562 57.67 20.90 181.74
CA ARG A 562 58.96 20.76 181.05
C ARG A 562 59.29 21.93 180.13
N GLU A 563 58.31 22.74 179.72
CA GLU A 563 58.48 23.67 178.59
C GLU A 563 58.80 25.12 179.00
N GLU A 564 58.23 25.64 180.10
CA GLU A 564 58.53 27.02 180.56
C GLU A 564 59.98 27.23 181.03
N TYR A 565 60.70 26.17 181.40
CA TYR A 565 62.14 26.23 181.66
C TYR A 565 62.97 26.45 180.38
N SER A 566 62.41 26.22 179.19
CA SER A 566 63.09 26.37 177.90
C SER A 566 63.05 27.82 177.39
N THR A 567 61.85 28.41 177.28
CA THR A 567 61.65 29.76 176.69
C THR A 567 62.33 30.88 177.48
N LYS A 568 62.61 30.66 178.76
CA LYS A 568 63.34 31.61 179.62
C LYS A 568 64.81 31.84 179.21
N ILE A 569 65.34 31.01 178.31
CA ILE A 569 66.70 31.12 177.76
C ILE A 569 66.72 31.88 176.41
N SER A 570 65.64 31.82 175.61
CA SER A 570 65.71 32.18 174.18
C SER A 570 65.52 33.67 173.84
N GLN A 571 64.82 34.47 174.64
CA GLN A 571 64.52 35.88 174.28
C GLN A 571 65.39 36.95 174.97
N LEU A 572 66.39 36.55 175.74
CA LEU A 572 67.56 37.41 176.01
C LEU A 572 68.35 37.75 174.72
N ILE A 573 68.12 37.00 173.64
CA ILE A 573 68.79 37.15 172.32
C ILE A 573 68.01 38.09 171.38
N ALA A 574 66.70 38.28 171.58
CA ALA A 574 65.84 39.04 170.66
C ALA A 574 65.95 40.58 170.80
N ILE A 575 66.58 41.07 171.86
CA ILE A 575 66.76 42.50 172.16
C ILE A 575 67.74 43.18 171.17
N GLU A 576 68.54 42.41 170.43
CA GLU A 576 69.72 42.91 169.71
C GLU A 576 69.47 43.37 168.25
N LYS A 577 68.35 42.99 167.60
CA LYS A 577 68.12 43.26 166.15
C LYS A 577 66.95 44.17 165.77
N GLY A 578 66.02 44.47 166.68
CA GLY A 578 64.79 45.21 166.36
C GLY A 578 64.94 46.71 166.00
N PHE A 579 66.17 47.26 166.05
CA PHE A 579 66.40 48.70 165.90
C PHE A 579 66.69 49.20 164.47
N GLN A 580 66.83 48.33 163.46
CA GLN A 580 67.34 48.73 162.13
C GLN A 580 66.30 48.95 161.02
N GLU A 581 65.15 48.25 161.01
CA GLU A 581 64.30 48.16 159.81
C GLU A 581 63.10 49.14 159.80
N LYS A 582 63.34 50.40 160.19
CA LYS A 582 62.28 51.41 160.40
C LYS A 582 62.18 52.48 159.30
N ILE A 583 62.73 52.22 158.10
CA ILE A 583 63.18 53.28 157.17
C ILE A 583 62.57 53.27 155.74
N GLU A 584 62.29 52.13 155.09
CA GLU A 584 62.11 52.15 153.61
C GLU A 584 60.68 52.31 153.04
N ASN A 585 59.72 51.45 153.40
CA ASN A 585 58.62 51.12 152.47
C ASN A 585 57.35 52.01 152.57
N TYR A 586 57.46 53.27 152.13
CA TYR A 586 56.36 54.27 152.13
C TYR A 586 56.12 54.95 150.75
N LYS A 587 56.41 54.30 149.60
CA LYS A 587 56.75 55.02 148.34
C LYS A 587 55.96 54.81 147.00
N ALA A 588 54.98 53.93 146.85
CA ALA A 588 54.19 53.76 145.58
C ALA A 588 52.76 53.17 145.87
N LYS A 589 51.59 53.66 145.39
CA LYS A 589 50.99 54.05 144.06
C LYS A 589 50.20 52.89 143.39
N ILE A 590 48.94 52.94 142.87
CA ILE A 590 47.85 53.93 142.54
C ILE A 590 47.80 54.48 141.06
N GLU A 591 46.96 53.90 140.14
CA GLU A 591 46.45 54.28 138.74
C GLU A 591 45.70 53.05 138.03
N GLU A 592 44.87 52.96 136.92
CA GLU A 592 43.77 53.74 136.19
C GLU A 592 42.99 52.97 134.98
N PHE A 593 41.79 53.41 134.49
CA PHE A 593 41.02 53.25 133.14
C PHE A 593 39.98 52.12 132.67
N GLU A 594 39.22 52.31 131.52
CA GLU A 594 37.91 51.63 131.06
C GLU A 594 37.53 51.58 129.49
N ASN A 595 36.57 50.73 128.93
CA ASN A 595 35.81 50.89 127.61
C ASN A 595 34.57 49.94 127.14
N LYS A 596 33.82 50.22 125.99
CA LYS A 596 32.45 49.65 125.52
C LYS A 596 31.94 49.83 123.99
N ILE A 597 30.97 49.03 123.38
CA ILE A 597 30.05 49.24 122.12
C ILE A 597 29.06 48.04 121.65
N VAL A 598 28.12 48.14 120.62
CA VAL A 598 26.96 47.18 120.24
C VAL A 598 26.28 47.22 118.75
N GLN A 599 25.23 46.38 118.38
CA GLN A 599 24.15 46.35 117.25
C GLN A 599 24.35 45.62 115.83
N GLU A 600 23.44 45.23 114.84
CA GLU A 600 21.97 44.89 114.49
C GLU A 600 21.81 44.34 112.96
N ASN A 601 20.75 43.98 112.11
CA ASN A 601 19.28 43.55 111.92
C ASN A 601 19.02 43.04 110.39
N ILE A 602 17.93 42.69 109.59
CA ILE A 602 16.40 42.50 109.49
C ILE A 602 15.89 41.70 108.15
N ASN A 603 14.56 41.47 107.77
CA ASN A 603 14.01 40.51 106.67
C ASN A 603 12.68 40.85 105.82
N LYS A 604 12.25 40.10 104.71
CA LYS A 604 11.01 40.17 103.75
C LYS A 604 10.80 38.91 102.77
N GLU A 605 9.91 38.62 101.72
CA GLU A 605 8.47 38.74 101.16
C GLU A 605 8.34 38.12 99.66
N GLU A 606 7.29 37.82 98.78
CA GLU A 606 5.78 37.54 98.60
C GLU A 606 5.36 36.99 97.13
N SER A 607 4.12 36.50 96.74
CA SER A 607 3.70 35.95 95.34
C SER A 607 2.17 35.63 94.91
N GLN A 608 1.74 35.52 93.59
CA GLN A 608 0.36 35.17 92.97
C GLN A 608 0.32 35.00 91.35
N SER A 609 -0.69 34.66 90.44
CA SER A 609 -2.01 33.87 90.30
C SER A 609 -2.78 33.86 88.87
N ASP A 610 -3.63 32.84 88.47
CA ASP A 610 -4.82 32.73 87.45
C ASP A 610 -4.72 32.56 85.85
N GLY A 611 -5.82 32.25 85.07
CA GLY A 611 -5.98 32.55 83.58
C GLY A 611 -6.69 31.62 82.51
N HIS A 612 -7.29 32.15 81.41
CA HIS A 612 -7.92 31.42 80.24
C HIS A 612 -8.07 32.25 78.90
N ALA A 613 -8.15 31.56 77.73
CA ALA A 613 -8.53 32.02 76.36
C ALA A 613 -7.54 32.80 75.43
N GLU A 614 -7.66 32.53 74.11
CA GLU A 614 -6.96 33.01 72.88
C GLU A 614 -5.45 33.35 72.93
#